data_AF-A0A2Z6EZJ1-F1
#
_entry.id   AF-A0A2Z6EZJ1-F1
#
_cell.length_a   1.000
_cell.length_b   1.000
_cell.length_c   1.000
_cell.angle_alpha   90.00
_cell.angle_beta   90.00
_cell.angle_gamma   90.00
#
_symmetry.space_group_name_H-M   'P 1'
#
loop_
_entity.id
_entity.type
_entity.pdbx_description
1 polymer ?
#
loop_
_entity_poly.entity_id
_entity_poly.type
_entity_poly.pdbx_seq_one_letter_code
_entity_poly.pdbx_strand_id
1 'polypeptide(L)'
;MAKPIKKSEAAAYREVWKRKQPALRRLTGQYGSSKTEKPPTASSVMSMAWDNYINAVKADRHHGFEGRCELLATVARAFAEHRTFESMPLPLRKTIAGLPNDQESRWGWFESMQGAGYYHQAVNENNKHLSKALDRIPSRGVVSRSEYEAYIAEFLKAFPNGRHGVAIASRLLALKRPDQFVCLDSKNQRGLCRDFGIVRNGIDYDRYWDEIIERITDSPWWNSTRPRNAKEAAVWDGRAAMLDAIFYEE
;
A
#
# COMPACT_ATOMS: atom_id res chain seq x y z
N MET A 1 31.43 22.25 -33.30
CA MET A 1 30.49 21.87 -34.38
C MET A 1 29.35 21.06 -33.79
N ALA A 2 28.10 21.44 -34.02
CA ALA A 2 26.95 20.62 -33.63
C ALA A 2 26.85 19.40 -34.56
N LYS A 3 26.73 18.19 -34.01
CA LYS A 3 26.52 16.98 -34.82
C LYS A 3 25.07 16.93 -35.28
N PRO A 4 24.78 16.75 -36.58
CA PRO A 4 23.41 16.57 -37.07
C PRO A 4 22.84 15.24 -36.56
N ILE A 5 21.62 15.28 -36.02
CA ILE A 5 20.91 14.10 -35.51
C ILE A 5 20.15 13.43 -36.65
N LYS A 6 20.30 12.11 -36.81
CA LYS A 6 19.56 11.33 -37.80
C LYS A 6 18.08 11.20 -37.40
N LYS A 7 17.18 11.04 -38.38
CA LYS A 7 15.74 10.82 -38.10
C LYS A 7 15.49 9.62 -37.17
N SER A 8 16.26 8.53 -37.33
CA SER A 8 16.19 7.33 -36.49
C SER A 8 16.62 7.60 -35.05
N GLU A 9 17.67 8.39 -34.84
CA GLU A 9 18.14 8.80 -33.51
C GLU A 9 17.11 9.68 -32.80
N ALA A 10 16.47 10.61 -33.52
CA ALA A 10 15.39 11.43 -32.99
C ALA A 10 14.15 10.59 -32.60
N ALA A 11 13.81 9.55 -33.37
CA ALA A 11 12.73 8.63 -33.03
C ALA A 11 13.05 7.80 -31.77
N ALA A 12 14.25 7.23 -31.70
CA ALA A 12 14.72 6.50 -30.52
C ALA A 12 14.73 7.38 -29.25
N TYR A 13 15.18 8.64 -29.38
CA TYR A 13 15.14 9.61 -28.29
C TYR A 13 13.70 9.84 -27.77
N ARG A 14 12.72 10.01 -28.67
CA ARG A 14 11.32 10.24 -28.28
C ARG A 14 10.74 9.04 -27.51
N GLU A 15 11.08 7.82 -27.91
CA GLU A 15 10.66 6.61 -27.19
C GLU A 15 11.27 6.55 -25.78
N VAL A 16 12.57 6.85 -25.64
CA VAL A 16 13.24 6.91 -24.33
C VAL A 16 12.65 8.04 -23.47
N TRP A 17 12.45 9.22 -24.06
CA TRP A 17 11.85 10.37 -23.40
C TRP A 17 10.45 10.02 -22.87
N LYS A 18 9.59 9.45 -23.71
CA LYS A 18 8.23 9.02 -23.35
C LYS A 18 8.24 8.03 -22.19
N ARG A 19 9.19 7.08 -22.17
CA ARG A 19 9.36 6.12 -21.06
C ARG A 19 9.83 6.79 -19.76
N LYS A 20 10.67 7.82 -19.83
CA LYS A 20 11.20 8.54 -18.66
C LYS A 20 10.28 9.66 -18.15
N GLN A 21 9.27 10.06 -18.93
CA GLN A 21 8.32 11.12 -18.56
C GLN A 21 7.68 10.93 -17.18
N PRO A 22 7.18 9.73 -16.79
CA PRO A 22 6.58 9.55 -15.47
C PRO A 22 7.58 9.82 -14.33
N ALA A 23 8.81 9.30 -14.43
CA ALA A 23 9.84 9.55 -13.44
C ALA A 23 10.22 11.04 -13.33
N LEU A 24 10.32 11.75 -14.46
CA LEU A 24 10.58 13.19 -14.46
C LEU A 24 9.45 13.99 -13.80
N ARG A 25 8.19 13.62 -14.03
CA ARG A 25 7.04 14.27 -13.37
C ARG A 25 7.06 14.06 -11.86
N ARG A 26 7.34 12.83 -11.41
CA ARG A 26 7.44 12.51 -9.98
C ARG A 26 8.56 13.26 -9.28
N LEU A 27 9.71 13.46 -9.96
CA LEU A 27 10.79 14.31 -9.45
C LEU A 27 10.35 15.77 -9.22
N THR A 28 9.46 16.28 -10.07
CA THR A 28 8.87 17.63 -9.88
C THR A 28 7.70 17.64 -8.89
N GLY A 29 7.38 16.50 -8.27
CA GLY A 29 6.28 16.36 -7.32
C GLY A 29 4.90 16.10 -7.93
N GLN A 30 4.84 15.89 -9.24
CA GLN A 30 3.60 15.56 -9.94
C GLN A 30 3.43 14.03 -9.99
N TYR A 31 2.44 13.57 -9.24
CA TYR A 31 2.02 12.17 -9.21
C TYR A 31 0.59 12.08 -9.74
N GLY A 32 0.36 11.21 -10.71
CA GLY A 32 -0.90 11.15 -11.44
C GLY A 32 -1.21 12.43 -12.21
N SER A 33 -2.50 12.65 -12.50
CA SER A 33 -3.00 13.82 -13.23
C SER A 33 -3.51 14.95 -12.33
N SER A 34 -3.73 14.66 -11.03
CA SER A 34 -4.28 15.62 -10.06
C SER A 34 -3.30 16.71 -9.69
N LYS A 35 -3.82 17.92 -9.42
CA LYS A 35 -3.04 19.02 -8.84
C LYS A 35 -2.73 18.72 -7.37
N THR A 36 -1.48 18.99 -6.99
CA THR A 36 -0.99 18.91 -5.61
C THR A 36 -0.91 20.30 -5.00
N GLU A 37 -1.29 20.44 -3.75
CA GLU A 37 -1.28 21.73 -3.04
C GLU A 37 0.12 22.11 -2.53
N LYS A 38 1.03 21.14 -2.38
CA LYS A 38 2.38 21.38 -1.87
C LYS A 38 3.43 20.47 -2.53
N PRO A 39 4.71 20.89 -2.56
CA PRO A 39 5.78 20.07 -3.09
C PRO A 39 6.09 18.87 -2.15
N PRO A 40 6.70 17.79 -2.68
CA PRO A 40 7.10 16.62 -1.88
C PRO A 40 7.96 16.96 -0.65
N THR A 41 8.81 17.98 -0.75
CA THR A 41 9.67 18.44 0.35
C THR A 41 8.89 19.05 1.52
N ALA A 42 7.62 19.40 1.33
CA ALA A 42 6.72 19.91 2.37
C ALA A 42 5.84 18.80 2.99
N SER A 43 5.95 17.55 2.52
CA SER A 43 5.40 16.39 3.20
C SER A 43 6.38 15.90 4.25
N SER A 44 5.89 15.67 5.46
CA SER A 44 6.71 15.18 6.56
C SER A 44 7.23 13.78 6.25
N VAL A 45 6.39 12.88 5.72
CA VAL A 45 6.83 11.50 5.44
C VAL A 45 7.54 11.34 4.10
N MET A 46 7.27 12.15 3.07
CA MET A 46 8.00 12.01 1.80
C MET A 46 9.47 12.43 1.89
N SER A 47 9.82 13.32 2.80
CA SER A 47 11.19 13.83 2.96
C SER A 47 11.97 13.18 4.11
N MET A 48 11.30 12.31 4.89
CA MET A 48 11.84 11.76 6.12
C MET A 48 12.96 10.74 5.87
N ALA A 49 14.07 10.88 6.59
CA ALA A 49 15.07 9.82 6.72
C ALA A 49 14.55 8.67 7.62
N TRP A 50 15.17 7.49 7.51
CA TRP A 50 14.76 6.30 8.26
C TRP A 50 14.65 6.55 9.78
N ASP A 51 15.65 7.20 10.39
CA ASP A 51 15.69 7.42 11.85
C ASP A 51 14.51 8.26 12.35
N ASN A 52 14.10 9.26 11.57
CA ASN A 52 12.93 10.07 11.90
C ASN A 52 11.64 9.26 11.71
N TYR A 53 11.58 8.44 10.65
CA TYR A 53 10.41 7.60 10.36
C TYR A 53 10.18 6.57 11.47
N ILE A 54 11.23 5.85 11.88
CA ILE A 54 11.10 4.86 12.95
C ILE A 54 10.73 5.53 14.28
N ASN A 55 11.22 6.74 14.57
CA ASN A 55 10.81 7.48 15.77
C ASN A 55 9.34 7.90 15.72
N ALA A 56 8.84 8.32 14.55
CA ALA A 56 7.43 8.62 14.36
C ALA A 56 6.55 7.36 14.55
N VAL A 57 6.97 6.21 14.01
CA VAL A 57 6.27 4.93 14.21
C VAL A 57 6.30 4.49 15.68
N LYS A 58 7.45 4.62 16.36
CA LYS A 58 7.58 4.28 17.79
C LYS A 58 6.71 5.16 18.70
N ALA A 59 6.29 6.33 18.21
CA ALA A 59 5.39 7.24 18.92
C ALA A 59 3.90 6.89 18.75
N ASP A 60 3.55 5.71 18.20
CA ASP A 60 2.19 5.19 18.10
C ASP A 60 1.46 5.27 19.44
N ARG A 61 0.36 6.01 19.46
CA ARG A 61 -0.44 6.29 20.68
C ARG A 61 -1.62 5.34 20.86
N HIS A 62 -1.90 4.48 19.88
CA HIS A 62 -3.16 3.73 19.82
C HIS A 62 -2.92 2.23 20.01
N HIS A 63 -2.33 1.57 19.02
CA HIS A 63 -2.19 0.11 19.03
C HIS A 63 -0.80 -0.35 19.49
N GLY A 64 0.17 0.57 19.55
CA GLY A 64 1.57 0.26 19.81
C GLY A 64 2.25 -0.42 18.63
N PHE A 65 3.43 0.08 18.26
CA PHE A 65 4.12 -0.42 17.07
C PHE A 65 4.54 -1.89 17.18
N GLU A 66 4.83 -2.40 18.38
CA GLU A 66 5.29 -3.78 18.58
C GLU A 66 4.21 -4.79 18.22
N GLY A 67 2.98 -4.63 18.72
CA GLY A 67 1.89 -5.54 18.38
C GLY A 67 1.48 -5.44 16.91
N ARG A 68 1.61 -4.25 16.29
CA ARG A 68 1.40 -4.06 14.85
C ARG A 68 2.41 -4.91 14.06
N CYS A 69 3.69 -4.87 14.44
CA CYS A 69 4.72 -5.73 13.86
C CYS A 69 4.44 -7.22 14.08
N GLU A 70 3.97 -7.63 15.26
CA GLU A 70 3.61 -9.03 15.54
C GLU A 70 2.45 -9.54 14.67
N LEU A 71 1.42 -8.71 14.46
CA LEU A 71 0.31 -9.03 13.57
C LEU A 71 0.83 -9.22 12.13
N LEU A 72 1.64 -8.28 11.63
CA LEU A 72 2.24 -8.39 10.30
C LEU A 72 3.13 -9.64 10.17
N ALA A 73 3.92 -9.97 11.19
CA ALA A 73 4.74 -11.17 11.21
C ALA A 73 3.90 -12.46 11.20
N THR A 74 2.76 -12.47 11.88
CA THR A 74 1.80 -13.59 11.87
C THR A 74 1.20 -13.77 10.49
N VAL A 75 0.77 -12.68 9.84
CA VAL A 75 0.24 -12.72 8.48
C VAL A 75 1.31 -13.12 7.45
N ALA A 76 2.55 -12.65 7.61
CA ALA A 76 3.65 -13.03 6.74
C ALA A 76 3.94 -14.54 6.82
N ARG A 77 3.93 -15.13 8.02
CA ARG A 77 4.06 -16.59 8.22
C ARG A 77 2.92 -17.35 7.57
N ALA A 78 1.69 -16.88 7.73
CA ALA A 78 0.52 -17.45 7.07
C ALA A 78 0.67 -17.52 5.55
N PHE A 79 1.15 -16.44 4.89
CA PHE A 79 1.41 -16.46 3.45
C PHE A 79 2.63 -17.29 3.03
N ALA A 80 3.52 -17.65 3.96
CA ALA A 80 4.62 -18.57 3.71
C ALA A 80 4.18 -20.05 3.84
N GLU A 81 3.27 -20.34 4.77
CA GLU A 81 2.75 -21.68 5.05
C GLU A 81 1.63 -22.09 4.08
N HIS A 82 0.81 -21.14 3.66
CA HIS A 82 -0.32 -21.36 2.75
C HIS A 82 -0.02 -20.82 1.35
N ARG A 83 -0.17 -21.67 0.34
CA ARG A 83 0.11 -21.30 -1.06
C ARG A 83 -0.80 -20.18 -1.57
N THR A 84 -2.05 -20.16 -1.14
CA THR A 84 -3.07 -19.20 -1.58
C THR A 84 -3.92 -18.73 -0.41
N PHE A 85 -4.53 -17.54 -0.54
CA PHE A 85 -5.48 -17.05 0.46
C PHE A 85 -6.67 -18.00 0.64
N GLU A 86 -7.16 -18.60 -0.46
CA GLU A 86 -8.26 -19.57 -0.44
C GLU A 86 -7.96 -20.80 0.44
N SER A 87 -6.70 -21.21 0.52
CA SER A 87 -6.26 -22.37 1.33
C SER A 87 -6.13 -22.08 2.83
N MET A 88 -6.29 -20.82 3.25
CA MET A 88 -6.18 -20.44 4.65
C MET A 88 -7.50 -20.73 5.41
N PRO A 89 -7.42 -21.15 6.68
CA PRO A 89 -8.60 -21.32 7.52
C PRO A 89 -9.34 -19.99 7.71
N LEU A 90 -10.66 -20.06 7.93
CA LEU A 90 -11.52 -18.88 8.00
C LEU A 90 -11.05 -17.81 9.02
N PRO A 91 -10.63 -18.15 10.26
CA PRO A 91 -10.16 -17.13 11.20
C PRO A 91 -8.95 -16.34 10.69
N LEU A 92 -8.03 -16.99 9.99
CA LEU A 92 -6.87 -16.34 9.39
C LEU A 92 -7.27 -15.44 8.21
N ARG A 93 -8.17 -15.92 7.34
CA ARG A 93 -8.74 -15.09 6.26
C ARG A 93 -9.43 -13.85 6.80
N LYS A 94 -10.20 -13.99 7.88
CA LYS A 94 -10.84 -12.87 8.59
C LYS A 94 -9.84 -11.89 9.19
N THR A 95 -8.79 -12.39 9.83
CA THR A 95 -7.71 -11.56 10.38
C THR A 95 -7.05 -10.70 9.30
N ILE A 96 -6.65 -11.32 8.19
CA ILE A 96 -6.06 -10.62 7.03
C ILE A 96 -7.05 -9.60 6.44
N ALA A 97 -8.32 -9.98 6.35
CA ALA A 97 -9.39 -9.14 5.84
C ALA A 97 -9.83 -8.00 6.79
N GLY A 98 -9.38 -7.97 8.04
CA GLY A 98 -9.83 -6.95 8.99
C GLY A 98 -11.23 -7.23 9.56
N LEU A 99 -11.61 -8.50 9.71
CA LEU A 99 -12.95 -8.92 10.11
C LEU A 99 -12.98 -9.59 11.49
N PRO A 100 -14.06 -9.40 12.28
CA PRO A 100 -14.19 -9.97 13.61
C PRO A 100 -14.04 -11.49 13.64
N ASN A 101 -13.20 -11.97 14.54
CA ASN A 101 -13.01 -13.38 14.86
C ASN A 101 -12.41 -13.56 16.26
N ASP A 102 -12.54 -14.76 16.83
CA ASP A 102 -12.15 -15.04 18.22
C ASP A 102 -10.70 -15.54 18.36
N GLN A 103 -9.96 -15.68 17.27
CA GLN A 103 -8.61 -16.27 17.27
C GLN A 103 -7.50 -15.22 17.30
N GLU A 104 -7.76 -14.00 16.82
CA GLU A 104 -6.81 -12.90 16.82
C GLU A 104 -7.53 -11.62 17.24
N SER A 105 -7.32 -11.17 18.48
CA SER A 105 -7.97 -9.98 19.03
C SER A 105 -7.60 -8.69 18.30
N ARG A 106 -6.47 -8.67 17.58
CA ARG A 106 -5.98 -7.53 16.80
C ARG A 106 -6.51 -7.51 15.37
N TRP A 107 -7.52 -8.31 15.03
CA TRP A 107 -8.05 -8.43 13.67
C TRP A 107 -8.34 -7.06 13.02
N GLY A 108 -8.79 -6.07 13.79
CA GLY A 108 -9.14 -4.72 13.31
C GLY A 108 -7.98 -3.73 13.24
N TRP A 109 -6.74 -4.11 13.59
CA TRP A 109 -5.58 -3.22 13.45
C TRP A 109 -5.18 -3.10 11.99
N PHE A 110 -4.72 -1.91 11.57
CA PHE A 110 -4.65 -1.51 10.15
C PHE A 110 -6.04 -1.45 9.49
N GLU A 111 -7.02 -1.00 10.27
CA GLU A 111 -8.46 -0.84 9.99
C GLU A 111 -9.36 -2.08 10.11
N SER A 112 -10.51 -1.82 10.71
CA SER A 112 -11.65 -2.73 10.78
C SER A 112 -12.51 -2.66 9.51
N MET A 113 -12.69 -3.79 8.85
CA MET A 113 -13.62 -3.97 7.74
C MET A 113 -15.00 -4.48 8.19
N GLN A 114 -15.30 -4.45 9.49
CA GLN A 114 -16.55 -4.99 10.04
C GLN A 114 -17.81 -4.39 9.38
N GLY A 115 -17.78 -3.11 9.02
CA GLY A 115 -18.89 -2.42 8.35
C GLY A 115 -19.07 -2.78 6.86
N ALA A 116 -18.11 -3.47 6.24
CA ALA A 116 -18.13 -3.78 4.81
C ALA A 116 -18.88 -5.10 4.54
N GLY A 117 -20.22 -5.10 4.67
CA GLY A 117 -21.04 -6.32 4.64
C GLY A 117 -20.82 -7.27 3.46
N TYR A 118 -20.80 -6.76 2.22
CA TYR A 118 -20.54 -7.58 1.03
C TYR A 118 -19.12 -8.16 0.99
N TYR A 119 -18.14 -7.39 1.47
CA TYR A 119 -16.76 -7.85 1.59
C TYR A 119 -16.64 -8.94 2.67
N HIS A 120 -17.30 -8.74 3.82
CA HIS A 120 -17.38 -9.74 4.89
C HIS A 120 -17.99 -11.04 4.37
N GLN A 121 -19.10 -10.97 3.62
CA GLN A 121 -19.71 -12.14 2.98
C GLN A 121 -18.73 -12.83 2.01
N ALA A 122 -18.09 -12.07 1.11
CA ALA A 122 -17.14 -12.62 0.14
C ALA A 122 -15.95 -13.33 0.82
N VAL A 123 -15.46 -12.82 1.95
CA VAL A 123 -14.44 -13.49 2.76
C VAL A 123 -15.02 -14.74 3.42
N ASN A 124 -16.20 -14.68 4.06
CA ASN A 124 -16.78 -15.86 4.71
C ASN A 124 -17.03 -17.02 3.75
N GLU A 125 -17.52 -16.72 2.55
CA GLU A 125 -17.80 -17.69 1.49
C GLU A 125 -16.55 -18.17 0.73
N ASN A 126 -15.37 -17.69 1.12
CA ASN A 126 -14.10 -18.01 0.47
C ASN A 126 -14.10 -17.71 -1.04
N ASN A 127 -14.57 -16.52 -1.42
CA ASN A 127 -14.67 -16.13 -2.82
C ASN A 127 -13.30 -16.22 -3.52
N LYS A 128 -13.18 -17.15 -4.47
CA LYS A 128 -11.95 -17.45 -5.22
C LYS A 128 -11.29 -16.22 -5.87
N HIS A 129 -12.07 -15.19 -6.22
CA HIS A 129 -11.53 -13.99 -6.86
C HIS A 129 -10.69 -13.15 -5.89
N LEU A 130 -10.97 -13.18 -4.58
CA LEU A 130 -10.11 -12.55 -3.58
C LEU A 130 -8.74 -13.22 -3.51
N SER A 131 -8.71 -14.55 -3.54
CA SER A 131 -7.44 -15.30 -3.56
C SER A 131 -6.67 -15.09 -4.86
N LYS A 132 -7.33 -15.23 -6.00
CA LYS A 132 -6.71 -15.03 -7.31
C LYS A 132 -6.18 -13.61 -7.50
N ALA A 133 -6.85 -12.62 -6.91
CA ALA A 133 -6.35 -11.25 -6.90
C ALA A 133 -5.03 -11.19 -6.13
N LEU A 134 -4.98 -11.71 -4.89
CA LEU A 134 -3.76 -11.75 -4.09
C LEU A 134 -2.61 -12.52 -4.77
N ASP A 135 -2.91 -13.54 -5.57
CA ASP A 135 -1.92 -14.28 -6.36
C ASP A 135 -1.29 -13.42 -7.48
N ARG A 136 -1.88 -12.29 -7.85
CA ARG A 136 -1.28 -11.29 -8.78
C ARG A 136 -0.18 -10.46 -8.12
N ILE A 137 -0.09 -10.49 -6.80
CA ILE A 137 0.88 -9.69 -6.05
C ILE A 137 2.06 -10.58 -5.65
N PRO A 138 3.27 -10.30 -6.17
CA PRO A 138 4.43 -11.12 -5.85
C PRO A 138 4.78 -11.02 -4.37
N SER A 139 5.23 -12.14 -3.79
CA SER A 139 5.61 -12.23 -2.37
C SER A 139 6.94 -11.53 -2.06
N ARG A 140 7.74 -11.20 -3.08
CA ARG A 140 9.06 -10.55 -2.97
C ARG A 140 9.27 -9.61 -4.14
N GLY A 141 10.21 -8.67 -3.98
CA GLY A 141 10.54 -7.67 -5.00
C GLY A 141 9.52 -6.54 -5.06
N VAL A 142 9.82 -5.53 -5.86
CA VAL A 142 8.94 -4.36 -6.02
C VAL A 142 7.70 -4.78 -6.82
N VAL A 143 6.52 -4.55 -6.27
CA VAL A 143 5.26 -4.72 -7.01
C VAL A 143 5.17 -3.61 -8.06
N SER A 144 4.96 -3.99 -9.31
CA SER A 144 4.78 -3.08 -10.44
C SER A 144 3.35 -2.59 -10.55
N ARG A 145 3.15 -1.48 -11.28
CA ARG A 145 1.80 -0.98 -11.59
C ARG A 145 0.94 -2.03 -12.30
N SER A 146 1.52 -2.77 -13.25
CA SER A 146 0.80 -3.81 -13.98
C SER A 146 0.32 -4.97 -13.08
N GLU A 147 1.10 -5.34 -12.05
CA GLU A 147 0.68 -6.37 -11.08
C GLU A 147 -0.44 -5.86 -10.18
N TYR A 148 -0.36 -4.59 -9.76
CA TYR A 148 -1.43 -3.93 -9.03
C TYR A 148 -2.73 -3.82 -9.87
N GLU A 149 -2.64 -3.40 -11.13
CA GLU A 149 -3.79 -3.34 -12.04
C GLU A 149 -4.39 -4.73 -12.27
N ALA A 150 -3.57 -5.77 -12.40
CA ALA A 150 -4.03 -7.15 -12.49
C ALA A 150 -4.73 -7.61 -11.20
N TYR A 151 -4.22 -7.21 -10.03
CA TYR A 151 -4.88 -7.44 -8.74
C TYR A 151 -6.26 -6.77 -8.72
N ILE A 152 -6.37 -5.49 -9.09
CA ILE A 152 -7.64 -4.76 -9.09
C ILE A 152 -8.63 -5.40 -10.08
N ALA A 153 -8.20 -5.72 -11.29
CA ALA A 153 -9.05 -6.34 -12.30
C ALA A 153 -9.62 -7.70 -11.85
N GLU A 154 -8.84 -8.49 -11.10
CA GLU A 154 -9.32 -9.75 -10.53
C GLU A 154 -10.18 -9.54 -9.28
N PHE A 155 -9.80 -8.61 -8.41
CA PHE A 155 -10.51 -8.25 -7.18
C PHE A 155 -11.95 -7.79 -7.47
N LEU A 156 -12.14 -6.96 -8.49
CA LEU A 156 -13.45 -6.47 -8.90
C LEU A 156 -14.43 -7.59 -9.28
N LYS A 157 -13.94 -8.76 -9.71
CA LYS A 157 -14.79 -9.92 -10.04
C LYS A 157 -15.45 -10.55 -8.81
N ALA A 158 -14.92 -10.29 -7.60
CA ALA A 158 -15.59 -10.67 -6.36
C ALA A 158 -16.83 -9.79 -6.07
N PHE A 159 -16.96 -8.65 -6.76
CA PHE A 159 -17.94 -7.60 -6.49
C PHE A 159 -18.65 -7.14 -7.79
N PRO A 160 -19.30 -8.05 -8.54
CA PRO A 160 -19.89 -7.73 -9.86
C PRO A 160 -20.99 -6.66 -9.80
N ASN A 161 -21.61 -6.48 -8.63
CA ASN A 161 -22.68 -5.51 -8.40
C ASN A 161 -22.19 -4.24 -7.65
N GLY A 162 -20.88 -3.96 -7.69
CA GLY A 162 -20.28 -2.86 -6.95
C GLY A 162 -20.06 -3.19 -5.46
N ARG A 163 -20.04 -2.16 -4.59
CA ARG A 163 -19.71 -2.27 -3.15
C ARG A 163 -18.27 -2.68 -2.85
N HIS A 164 -17.41 -2.61 -3.87
CA HIS A 164 -15.96 -2.60 -3.72
C HIS A 164 -15.46 -1.18 -3.39
N GLY A 165 -14.18 -1.06 -3.03
CA GLY A 165 -13.54 0.24 -2.85
C GLY A 165 -12.08 0.11 -2.44
N VAL A 166 -11.37 1.25 -2.46
CA VAL A 166 -9.95 1.33 -2.11
C VAL A 166 -9.68 0.81 -0.70
N ALA A 167 -10.55 1.06 0.29
CA ALA A 167 -10.34 0.61 1.67
C ALA A 167 -10.19 -0.92 1.78
N ILE A 168 -11.18 -1.68 1.31
CA ILE A 168 -11.15 -3.15 1.36
C ILE A 168 -10.09 -3.76 0.42
N ALA A 169 -9.79 -3.10 -0.71
CA ALA A 169 -8.77 -3.57 -1.65
C ALA A 169 -7.36 -3.35 -1.09
N SER A 170 -7.10 -2.17 -0.54
CA SER A 170 -5.82 -1.80 0.07
C SER A 170 -5.57 -2.54 1.38
N ARG A 171 -6.62 -2.93 2.12
CA ARG A 171 -6.51 -3.84 3.28
C ARG A 171 -5.80 -5.15 2.91
N LEU A 172 -6.33 -5.89 1.93
CA LEU A 172 -5.73 -7.16 1.52
C LEU A 172 -4.29 -6.97 0.99
N LEU A 173 -4.04 -5.88 0.24
CA LEU A 173 -2.71 -5.54 -0.25
C LEU A 173 -1.74 -5.23 0.88
N ALA A 174 -2.12 -4.40 1.84
CA ALA A 174 -1.30 -4.00 2.98
C ALA A 174 -0.96 -5.20 3.86
N LEU A 175 -1.87 -6.16 4.03
CA LEU A 175 -1.58 -7.36 4.82
C LEU A 175 -0.74 -8.38 4.03
N LYS A 176 -0.82 -8.40 2.69
CA LYS A 176 0.03 -9.27 1.84
C LYS A 176 1.45 -8.73 1.64
N ARG A 177 1.57 -7.42 1.44
CA ARG A 177 2.81 -6.68 1.15
C ARG A 177 2.86 -5.39 1.97
N PRO A 178 2.99 -5.50 3.31
CA PRO A 178 2.97 -4.35 4.21
C PRO A 178 4.18 -3.44 4.02
N ASP A 179 5.22 -3.91 3.34
CA ASP A 179 6.37 -3.12 2.95
C ASP A 179 6.06 -2.12 1.84
N GLN A 180 5.04 -2.33 1.02
CA GLN A 180 4.73 -1.49 -0.15
C GLN A 180 3.36 -0.82 -0.10
N PHE A 181 2.37 -1.45 0.54
CA PHE A 181 1.00 -0.92 0.61
C PHE A 181 0.62 -0.46 2.01
N VAL A 182 -0.18 0.61 2.05
CA VAL A 182 -0.83 1.11 3.26
C VAL A 182 -2.33 0.87 3.13
N CYS A 183 -2.97 0.34 4.17
CA CYS A 183 -4.44 0.27 4.18
C CYS A 183 -4.96 1.70 4.25
N LEU A 184 -5.69 2.16 3.22
CA LEU A 184 -6.21 3.53 3.19
C LEU A 184 -7.67 3.54 3.64
N ASP A 185 -7.93 4.23 4.75
CA ASP A 185 -9.23 4.20 5.40
C ASP A 185 -9.64 5.56 5.98
N SER A 186 -10.83 5.63 6.56
CA SER A 186 -11.35 6.89 7.09
C SER A 186 -10.55 7.47 8.26
N LYS A 187 -9.80 6.64 8.99
CA LYS A 187 -9.05 6.97 10.20
C LYS A 187 -7.67 7.54 9.88
N ASN A 188 -7.01 7.07 8.82
CA ASN A 188 -5.69 7.57 8.42
C ASN A 188 -5.70 8.49 7.19
N GLN A 189 -6.72 8.39 6.32
CA GLN A 189 -6.72 9.09 5.02
C GLN A 189 -6.71 10.61 5.17
N ARG A 190 -7.37 11.18 6.19
CA ARG A 190 -7.34 12.64 6.43
C ARG A 190 -5.92 13.13 6.69
N GLY A 191 -5.22 12.51 7.63
CA GLY A 191 -3.86 12.85 8.01
C GLY A 191 -2.89 12.65 6.84
N LEU A 192 -2.97 11.50 6.18
CA LEU A 192 -2.10 11.13 5.06
C LEU A 192 -2.30 12.06 3.85
N CYS A 193 -3.55 12.32 3.44
CA CYS A 193 -3.82 13.22 2.31
C CYS A 193 -3.38 14.66 2.60
N ARG A 194 -3.59 15.15 3.83
CA ARG A 194 -3.07 16.45 4.28
C ARG A 194 -1.55 16.49 4.24
N ASP A 195 -0.88 15.41 4.67
CA ASP A 195 0.57 15.34 4.63
C ASP A 195 1.12 15.24 3.21
N PHE A 196 0.40 14.64 2.25
CA PHE A 196 0.80 14.63 0.84
C PHE A 196 0.33 15.86 0.06
N GLY A 197 -0.59 16.66 0.61
CA GLY A 197 -1.21 17.80 -0.08
C GLY A 197 -2.04 17.37 -1.29
N ILE A 198 -2.79 16.26 -1.14
CA ILE A 198 -3.69 15.73 -2.16
C ILE A 198 -5.14 15.78 -1.70
N VAL A 199 -6.06 15.87 -2.65
CA VAL A 199 -7.49 15.91 -2.37
C VAL A 199 -7.96 14.55 -1.86
N ARG A 200 -8.50 14.52 -0.64
CA ARG A 200 -9.00 13.30 0.01
C ARG A 200 -10.16 12.63 -0.75
N ASN A 201 -11.08 13.43 -1.25
CA ASN A 201 -12.33 12.91 -1.82
C ASN A 201 -12.07 12.27 -3.19
N GLY A 202 -12.75 11.17 -3.48
CA GLY A 202 -12.69 10.51 -4.78
C GLY A 202 -11.37 9.82 -5.09
N ILE A 203 -10.65 9.32 -4.07
CA ILE A 203 -9.49 8.46 -4.29
C ILE A 203 -10.01 7.11 -4.83
N ASP A 204 -9.80 6.90 -6.11
CA ASP A 204 -10.04 5.63 -6.80
C ASP A 204 -8.76 4.77 -6.81
N TYR A 205 -8.80 3.66 -7.54
CA TYR A 205 -7.67 2.72 -7.60
C TYR A 205 -6.43 3.31 -8.29
N ASP A 206 -6.60 4.16 -9.30
CA ASP A 206 -5.49 4.81 -9.99
C ASP A 206 -4.85 5.88 -9.12
N ARG A 207 -5.69 6.73 -8.49
CA ARG A 207 -5.22 7.74 -7.54
C ARG A 207 -4.59 7.13 -6.30
N TYR A 208 -5.06 5.99 -5.82
CA TYR A 208 -4.38 5.29 -4.73
C TYR A 208 -2.96 4.87 -5.13
N TRP A 209 -2.79 4.31 -6.33
CA TRP A 209 -1.45 3.95 -6.81
C TRP A 209 -0.57 5.19 -7.02
N ASP A 210 -1.04 6.11 -7.86
CA ASP A 210 -0.29 7.28 -8.28
C ASP A 210 -0.03 8.21 -7.11
N GLU A 211 -1.08 8.57 -6.38
CA GLU A 211 -1.00 9.64 -5.40
C GLU A 211 -0.53 9.19 -4.02
N ILE A 212 -0.56 7.90 -3.71
CA ILE A 212 -0.17 7.39 -2.38
C ILE A 212 1.01 6.43 -2.52
N ILE A 213 0.86 5.34 -3.27
CA ILE A 213 1.91 4.30 -3.34
C ILE A 213 3.18 4.83 -3.99
N GLU A 214 3.10 5.53 -5.12
CA GLU A 214 4.30 6.07 -5.77
C GLU A 214 5.02 7.10 -4.87
N ARG A 215 4.28 7.94 -4.13
CA ARG A 215 4.85 8.88 -3.16
C ARG A 215 5.59 8.18 -2.03
N ILE A 216 5.00 7.10 -1.51
CA ILE A 216 5.63 6.27 -0.49
C ILE A 216 6.92 5.66 -1.04
N THR A 217 6.88 5.06 -2.24
CA THR A 217 8.04 4.39 -2.84
C THR A 217 9.15 5.34 -3.26
N ASP A 218 8.86 6.63 -3.47
CA ASP A 218 9.88 7.65 -3.78
C ASP A 218 10.49 8.28 -2.52
N SER A 219 9.99 7.95 -1.32
CA SER A 219 10.50 8.51 -0.06
C SER A 219 11.86 7.92 0.38
N PRO A 220 12.71 8.69 1.10
CA PRO A 220 14.00 8.20 1.56
C PRO A 220 13.90 7.03 2.55
N TRP A 221 12.95 7.06 3.49
CA TRP A 221 12.78 5.98 4.47
C TRP A 221 12.34 4.67 3.79
N TRP A 222 11.52 4.72 2.74
CA TRP A 222 11.09 3.52 2.04
C TRP A 222 12.24 2.87 1.27
N ASN A 223 13.13 3.69 0.70
CA ASN A 223 14.33 3.27 -0.03
C ASN A 223 15.55 3.00 0.87
N SER A 224 15.39 3.09 2.19
CA SER A 224 16.48 2.84 3.13
C SER A 224 16.87 1.36 3.17
N THR A 225 18.14 1.09 3.51
CA THR A 225 18.61 -0.28 3.76
C THR A 225 17.94 -0.85 5.00
N ARG A 226 17.51 -2.12 4.94
CA ARG A 226 16.95 -2.82 6.10
C ARG A 226 17.90 -2.74 7.31
N PRO A 227 17.46 -2.19 8.46
CA PRO A 227 18.30 -2.08 9.65
C PRO A 227 18.73 -3.45 10.20
N ARG A 228 19.84 -3.46 10.95
CA ARG A 228 20.31 -4.66 11.67
C ARG A 228 19.56 -4.89 12.98
N ASN A 229 19.06 -3.83 13.62
CA ASN A 229 18.29 -3.94 14.85
C ASN A 229 16.98 -4.69 14.57
N ALA A 230 16.69 -5.75 15.33
CA ALA A 230 15.53 -6.61 15.07
C ALA A 230 14.18 -5.88 15.13
N LYS A 231 13.99 -4.95 16.07
CA LYS A 231 12.72 -4.19 16.21
C LYS A 231 12.53 -3.25 15.02
N GLU A 232 13.58 -2.55 14.62
CA GLU A 232 13.51 -1.65 13.46
C GLU A 232 13.37 -2.40 12.16
N ALA A 233 14.01 -3.57 12.06
CA ALA A 233 13.87 -4.46 10.93
C ALA A 233 12.43 -4.97 10.77
N ALA A 234 11.74 -5.27 11.88
CA ALA A 234 10.32 -5.63 11.86
C ALA A 234 9.42 -4.48 11.37
N VAL A 235 9.74 -3.23 11.75
CA VAL A 235 9.06 -2.05 11.18
C VAL A 235 9.40 -1.90 9.69
N TRP A 236 10.66 -2.12 9.30
CA TRP A 236 11.10 -2.03 7.90
C TRP A 236 10.38 -3.02 7.00
N ASP A 237 10.16 -4.24 7.49
CA ASP A 237 9.43 -5.30 6.80
C ASP A 237 7.94 -4.95 6.59
N GLY A 238 7.40 -4.00 7.36
CA GLY A 238 6.02 -3.50 7.27
C GLY A 238 5.88 -2.01 6.99
N ARG A 239 6.93 -1.36 6.48
CA ARG A 239 7.10 0.10 6.51
C ARG A 239 5.99 0.91 5.81
N ALA A 240 5.34 0.41 4.78
CA ALA A 240 4.22 1.15 4.18
C ALA A 240 2.97 1.07 5.07
N ALA A 241 2.61 -0.13 5.53
CA ALA A 241 1.47 -0.35 6.41
C ALA A 241 1.61 0.41 7.75
N MET A 242 2.84 0.57 8.26
CA MET A 242 3.13 1.30 9.50
C MET A 242 2.92 2.82 9.39
N LEU A 243 2.62 3.38 8.21
CA LEU A 243 2.07 4.74 8.13
C LEU A 243 0.75 4.88 8.90
N ASP A 244 0.02 3.78 9.09
CA ASP A 244 -1.14 3.76 9.98
C ASP A 244 -0.76 4.11 11.42
N ALA A 245 0.42 3.69 11.91
CA ALA A 245 0.89 4.07 13.25
C ALA A 245 1.16 5.59 13.40
N ILE A 246 1.40 6.29 12.29
CA ILE A 246 1.68 7.74 12.26
C ILE A 246 0.40 8.56 12.06
N PHE A 247 -0.51 8.09 11.20
CA PHE A 247 -1.65 8.88 10.74
C PHE A 247 -3.01 8.42 11.26
N TYR A 248 -3.10 7.29 11.96
CA TYR A 248 -4.35 6.82 12.53
C TYR A 248 -4.88 7.82 13.56
N GLU A 249 -6.13 8.25 13.35
CA GLU A 249 -6.90 9.11 14.25
C GLU A 249 -8.19 8.34 14.63
N GLU A 250 -8.46 8.13 15.93
CA GLU A 250 -9.70 7.49 16.42
C GLU A 250 -10.99 8.26 16.09
#